data_AF-A0A3M1R281-F1
#
_entry.id   AF-A0A3M1R281-F1
#
_cell.length_a   1.000
_cell.length_b   1.000
_cell.length_c   1.000
_cell.angle_alpha   90.00
_cell.angle_beta   90.00
_cell.angle_gamma   90.00
#
_symmetry.space_group_name_H-M   'P 1'
#
loop_
_entity.id
_entity.type
_entity.pdbx_description
1 polymer ?
#
loop_
_entity_poly.entity_id
_entity_poly.type
_entity_poly.pdbx_seq_one_letter_code
_entity_poly.pdbx_strand_id
1 'polypeptide(L)'
;MAKWLPGEVMHRFKTRFTRLYGETAPRCLERLAMLVGRYGVGIDPQPTPYRWDQRDAVLITYGDMVQAPSEKPLLTLHRFLTHHLQGVINTVHILPFFQDSSDDGFSVIDYRTVNPALGTWQDIQAIGADFRLMVD
;
A
#
# COMPACT_ATOMS: atom_id res chain seq x y z
N MET A 1 0.00 -23.51 17.14
CA MET A 1 -0.91 -22.40 16.80
C MET A 1 -0.13 -21.09 16.80
N ALA A 2 -0.33 -20.25 15.79
CA ALA A 2 0.46 -19.05 15.51
C ALA A 2 0.47 -18.06 16.69
N LYS A 3 1.66 -17.79 17.23
CA LYS A 3 1.90 -16.83 18.33
C LYS A 3 1.86 -15.35 17.89
N TRP A 4 1.49 -15.08 16.63
CA TRP A 4 1.79 -13.80 15.95
C TRP A 4 0.57 -12.89 15.76
N LEU A 5 -0.65 -13.38 16.02
CA LEU A 5 -1.88 -12.58 15.91
C LEU A 5 -2.68 -12.62 17.23
N PRO A 6 -3.26 -11.49 17.68
CA PRO A 6 -4.15 -11.48 18.83
C PRO A 6 -5.30 -12.50 18.67
N GLY A 7 -5.71 -13.15 19.76
CA GLY A 7 -6.75 -14.18 19.73
C GLY A 7 -8.08 -13.68 19.14
N GLU A 8 -8.44 -12.42 19.39
CA GLU A 8 -9.63 -11.78 18.84
C GLU A 8 -9.58 -11.65 17.30
N VAL A 9 -8.41 -11.29 16.76
CA VAL A 9 -8.19 -11.18 15.31
C VAL A 9 -8.32 -12.55 14.66
N MET A 10 -7.73 -13.58 15.26
CA MET A 10 -7.85 -14.96 14.76
C MET A 10 -9.29 -15.47 14.82
N HIS A 11 -10.04 -15.14 15.87
CA HIS A 11 -11.46 -15.48 15.97
C HIS A 11 -12.28 -14.83 14.85
N ARG A 12 -12.05 -13.54 14.57
CA ARG A 12 -12.70 -12.84 13.45
C ARG A 12 -12.37 -13.47 12.09
N PHE A 13 -11.11 -13.85 11.86
CA PHE A 13 -10.74 -14.58 10.64
C PHE A 13 -11.48 -15.91 10.54
N LYS A 14 -11.53 -16.70 11.63
CA LYS A 14 -12.26 -17.97 11.65
C LYS A 14 -13.73 -17.78 11.27
N THR A 15 -14.42 -16.87 11.92
CA THR A 15 -15.84 -16.59 11.65
C THR A 15 -16.08 -16.18 10.19
N ARG A 16 -15.25 -15.30 9.64
CA ARG A 16 -15.37 -14.83 8.24
C ARG A 16 -15.04 -15.94 7.24
N PHE A 17 -14.00 -16.72 7.50
CA PHE A 17 -13.58 -17.80 6.62
C PHE A 17 -14.61 -18.93 6.60
N THR A 18 -15.18 -19.29 7.75
CA THR A 18 -16.29 -20.25 7.82
C THR A 18 -17.50 -19.76 7.01
N ARG A 19 -17.84 -18.47 7.10
CA ARG A 19 -18.94 -17.88 6.32
C ARG A 19 -18.70 -17.96 4.80
N LEU A 20 -17.48 -17.71 4.33
CA LEU A 20 -17.17 -17.63 2.89
C LEU A 20 -16.82 -18.99 2.27
N TYR A 21 -16.19 -19.88 3.03
CA TYR A 21 -15.56 -21.10 2.51
C TYR A 21 -16.07 -22.41 3.15
N GLY A 22 -16.99 -22.33 4.12
CA GLY A 22 -17.59 -23.49 4.76
C GLY A 22 -16.56 -24.48 5.30
N GLU A 23 -16.63 -25.72 4.85
CA GLU A 23 -15.74 -26.82 5.26
C GLU A 23 -14.26 -26.59 4.92
N THR A 24 -13.96 -25.74 3.93
CA THR A 24 -12.55 -25.44 3.55
C THR A 24 -11.90 -24.40 4.48
N ALA A 25 -12.67 -23.74 5.33
CA ALA A 25 -12.19 -22.66 6.20
C ALA A 25 -10.98 -23.02 7.08
N PRO A 26 -10.89 -24.21 7.72
CA PRO A 26 -9.72 -24.58 8.52
C PRO A 26 -8.42 -24.55 7.71
N ARG A 27 -8.43 -25.10 6.48
CA ARG A 27 -7.25 -25.09 5.58
C ARG A 27 -6.87 -23.67 5.17
N CYS A 28 -7.85 -22.80 4.91
CA CYS A 28 -7.59 -21.40 4.59
C CYS A 28 -6.93 -20.64 5.77
N LEU A 29 -7.39 -20.90 7.01
CA LEU A 29 -6.80 -20.29 8.21
C LEU A 29 -5.35 -20.74 8.43
N GLU A 30 -5.05 -22.02 8.22
CA GLU A 30 -3.68 -22.53 8.28
C GLU A 30 -2.77 -21.85 7.27
N ARG A 31 -3.23 -21.73 6.01
CA ARG A 31 -2.48 -21.03 4.95
C ARG A 31 -2.27 -19.55 5.28
N LEU A 32 -3.28 -18.87 5.82
CA LEU A 32 -3.16 -17.49 6.28
C LEU A 32 -2.08 -17.37 7.36
N ALA A 33 -2.09 -18.25 8.36
CA ALA A 33 -1.11 -18.25 9.43
C ALA A 33 0.32 -18.45 8.90
N MET A 34 0.51 -19.33 7.90
CA MET A 34 1.80 -19.51 7.24
C MET A 34 2.24 -18.25 6.48
N LEU A 35 1.33 -17.59 5.76
CA LEU A 35 1.64 -16.35 5.04
C LEU A 35 2.01 -15.21 5.99
N VAL A 36 1.25 -15.02 7.07
CA VAL A 36 1.53 -14.03 8.12
C VAL A 36 2.93 -14.26 8.69
N GLY A 37 3.28 -15.50 9.03
CA GLY A 37 4.61 -15.84 9.52
C GLY A 37 5.71 -15.61 8.47
N ARG A 38 5.48 -15.98 7.21
CA ARG A 38 6.45 -15.82 6.11
C ARG A 38 6.79 -14.35 5.84
N TYR A 39 5.80 -13.47 5.89
CA TYR A 39 5.97 -12.04 5.61
C TYR A 39 6.22 -11.20 6.87
N GLY A 40 6.32 -11.84 8.05
CA GLY A 40 6.60 -11.15 9.31
C GLY A 40 5.52 -10.14 9.72
N VAL A 41 4.28 -10.34 9.28
CA VAL A 41 3.18 -9.42 9.58
C VAL A 41 2.91 -9.43 11.09
N GLY A 42 3.06 -8.27 11.74
CA GLY A 42 2.87 -8.10 13.17
C GLY A 42 4.10 -8.39 14.04
N ILE A 43 5.28 -8.58 13.44
CA ILE A 43 6.55 -8.68 14.19
C ILE A 43 6.97 -7.30 14.72
N ASP A 44 6.79 -6.25 13.92
CA ASP A 44 7.10 -4.89 14.33
C ASP A 44 5.94 -4.27 15.12
N PRO A 45 6.23 -3.52 16.21
CA PRO A 45 5.23 -2.75 16.91
C PRO A 45 4.62 -1.74 15.94
N GLN A 46 3.36 -1.98 15.58
CA GLN A 46 2.61 -1.02 14.78
C GLN A 46 2.38 0.22 15.64
N PRO A 47 2.81 1.42 15.20
CA PRO A 47 2.38 2.65 15.87
C PRO A 47 0.86 2.67 15.89
N THR A 48 0.28 3.30 16.91
CA THR A 48 -1.17 3.51 16.97
C THR A 48 -1.67 4.04 15.63
N PRO A 49 -2.65 3.38 14.98
CA PRO A 49 -3.05 3.74 13.64
C PRO A 49 -3.49 5.20 13.63
N TYR A 50 -2.87 6.00 12.77
CA TYR A 50 -3.23 7.39 12.61
C TYR A 50 -4.69 7.48 12.17
N ARG A 51 -5.49 8.22 12.94
CA ARG A 51 -6.88 8.49 12.58
C ARG A 51 -6.93 9.85 11.94
N TRP A 52 -7.55 9.90 10.76
CA TRP A 52 -7.75 11.16 10.07
C TRP A 52 -8.65 12.09 10.89
N ASP A 53 -8.38 13.38 10.79
CA ASP A 53 -9.19 14.46 11.34
C ASP A 53 -9.36 15.58 10.30
N GLN A 54 -10.05 16.67 10.68
CA GLN A 54 -10.35 17.78 9.79
C GLN A 54 -9.13 18.57 9.28
N ARG A 55 -7.92 18.27 9.77
CA ARG A 55 -6.66 18.87 9.32
C ARG A 55 -5.99 18.05 8.22
N ASP A 56 -6.52 16.87 7.90
CA ASP A 56 -6.00 16.05 6.82
C ASP A 56 -6.45 16.56 5.45
N ALA A 57 -5.47 16.83 4.60
CA ALA A 57 -5.65 17.19 3.20
C ALA A 57 -4.92 16.16 2.34
N VAL A 58 -5.66 15.59 1.39
CA VAL A 58 -5.24 14.48 0.53
C VAL A 58 -5.15 14.94 -0.92
N LEU A 59 -4.04 14.66 -1.58
CA LEU A 59 -3.91 14.75 -3.03
C LEU A 59 -4.06 13.36 -3.64
N ILE A 60 -4.91 13.23 -4.66
CA ILE A 60 -5.01 12.02 -5.49
C ILE A 60 -4.39 12.32 -6.84
N THR A 61 -3.47 11.49 -7.31
CA THR A 61 -2.72 11.75 -8.55
C THR A 61 -2.21 10.48 -9.21
N TYR A 62 -2.05 10.50 -10.53
CA TYR A 62 -1.27 9.48 -11.24
C TYR A 62 0.22 9.73 -11.05
N GLY A 63 1.02 8.65 -11.02
CA GLY A 63 2.47 8.73 -10.82
C GLY A 63 3.21 9.54 -11.89
N ASP A 64 2.58 9.78 -13.04
CA ASP A 64 3.08 10.53 -14.18
C ASP A 64 2.31 11.81 -14.50
N MET A 65 1.48 12.29 -13.58
CA MET A 65 0.73 13.55 -13.76
C MET A 65 1.66 14.77 -13.92
N VAL A 66 2.83 14.74 -13.27
CA VAL A 66 3.86 15.78 -13.38
C VAL A 66 5.13 15.16 -13.94
N GLN A 67 5.63 15.69 -15.06
CA GLN A 67 6.77 15.14 -15.78
C GLN A 67 7.80 16.23 -16.11
N ALA A 68 9.07 15.83 -16.13
CA ALA A 68 10.18 16.65 -16.58
C ALA A 68 10.99 15.89 -17.65
N PRO A 69 11.61 16.59 -18.62
CA PRO A 69 12.46 15.94 -19.61
C PRO A 69 13.59 15.14 -18.94
N SER A 70 13.82 13.92 -19.43
CA SER A 70 14.93 13.06 -19.00
C SER A 70 14.93 12.63 -17.52
N GLU A 71 13.79 12.68 -16.84
CA GLU A 71 13.62 12.23 -15.46
C GLU A 71 12.48 11.20 -15.34
N LYS A 72 12.57 10.30 -14.35
CA LYS A 72 11.49 9.37 -14.06
C LYS A 72 10.29 10.10 -13.43
N PRO A 73 9.04 9.79 -13.86
CA PRO A 73 7.87 10.50 -13.38
C PRO A 73 7.69 10.53 -11.85
N LEU A 74 7.96 9.43 -11.14
CA LEU A 74 7.84 9.43 -9.67
C LEU A 74 8.86 10.35 -8.99
N LEU A 75 10.07 10.49 -9.56
CA LEU A 75 11.07 11.43 -9.05
C LEU A 75 10.65 12.88 -9.32
N THR A 76 10.11 13.15 -10.50
CA THR A 76 9.55 14.47 -10.81
C THR A 76 8.39 14.82 -9.87
N LEU A 77 7.47 13.88 -9.67
CA LEU A 77 6.34 14.02 -8.77
C LEU A 77 6.82 14.30 -7.35
N HIS A 78 7.76 13.51 -6.83
CA HIS A 78 8.33 13.72 -5.49
C HIS A 78 8.93 15.12 -5.33
N ARG A 79 9.71 15.59 -6.33
CA ARG A 79 10.24 16.95 -6.34
C ARG A 79 9.12 17.99 -6.32
N PHE A 80 8.10 17.82 -7.15
CA PHE A 80 6.96 18.75 -7.20
C PHE A 80 6.23 18.82 -5.85
N LEU A 81 5.92 17.67 -5.26
CA LEU A 81 5.22 17.56 -3.98
C LEU A 81 5.99 18.27 -2.86
N THR A 82 7.29 17.98 -2.74
CA THR A 82 8.15 18.56 -1.69
C THR A 82 8.34 20.08 -1.86
N HIS A 83 8.49 20.56 -3.09
CA HIS A 83 8.73 21.99 -3.33
C HIS A 83 7.46 22.85 -3.21
N HIS A 84 6.29 22.29 -3.54
CA HIS A 84 5.08 23.10 -3.70
C HIS A 84 3.97 22.77 -2.70
N LEU A 85 3.91 21.55 -2.17
CA LEU A 85 2.76 21.07 -1.39
C LEU A 85 3.11 20.62 0.02
N GLN A 86 4.40 20.64 0.40
CA GLN A 86 4.82 20.32 1.75
C GLN A 86 4.19 21.30 2.75
N GLY A 87 3.56 20.76 3.79
CA GLY A 87 2.83 21.54 4.80
C GLY A 87 1.41 21.98 4.39
N VAL A 88 1.04 21.81 3.11
CA VAL A 88 -0.33 22.08 2.60
C VAL A 88 -1.16 20.80 2.59
N ILE A 89 -0.56 19.71 2.10
CA ILE A 89 -1.13 18.36 2.18
C ILE A 89 -0.28 17.50 3.10
N ASN A 90 -0.85 16.41 3.59
CA ASN A 90 -0.10 15.44 4.40
C ASN A 90 -0.19 14.00 3.85
N THR A 91 -1.11 13.75 2.92
CA THR A 91 -1.33 12.43 2.35
C THR A 91 -1.38 12.53 0.83
N VAL A 92 -0.72 11.60 0.16
CA VAL A 92 -0.74 11.44 -1.29
C VAL A 92 -1.28 10.05 -1.59
N HIS A 93 -2.40 10.00 -2.33
CA HIS A 93 -2.89 8.79 -2.96
C HIS A 93 -2.32 8.72 -4.38
N ILE A 94 -1.33 7.85 -4.57
CA ILE A 94 -0.79 7.56 -5.89
C ILE A 94 -1.65 6.46 -6.49
N LEU A 95 -2.37 6.79 -7.57
CA LEU A 95 -3.14 5.84 -8.37
C LEU A 95 -2.22 4.74 -8.93
N PRO A 96 -2.76 3.59 -9.38
CA PRO A 96 -1.99 2.36 -9.53
C PRO A 96 -0.67 2.56 -10.28
N PHE A 97 0.43 2.23 -9.60
CA PHE A 97 1.80 2.36 -10.11
C PHE A 97 2.51 1.01 -10.26
N PHE A 98 1.80 -0.10 -10.01
CA PHE A 98 2.32 -1.44 -10.26
C PHE A 98 2.47 -1.69 -11.75
N GLN A 99 3.28 -2.68 -12.11
CA GLN A 99 3.34 -3.15 -13.48
C GLN A 99 1.95 -3.67 -13.92
N ASP A 100 1.45 -3.14 -15.04
CA ASP A 100 0.10 -3.38 -15.54
C ASP A 100 0.10 -3.72 -17.03
N SER A 101 -1.06 -4.16 -17.53
CA SER A 101 -1.29 -4.41 -18.96
C SER A 101 -2.21 -3.39 -19.64
N SER A 102 -3.08 -2.70 -18.88
CA SER A 102 -4.18 -1.88 -19.39
C SER A 102 -4.96 -1.19 -18.26
N ASP A 103 -6.00 -0.42 -18.62
CA ASP A 103 -6.93 0.24 -17.69
C ASP A 103 -6.22 1.23 -16.76
N ASP A 104 -5.32 2.03 -17.32
CA ASP A 104 -4.56 3.07 -16.62
C ASP A 104 -3.96 2.60 -15.28
N GLY A 105 -3.36 1.41 -15.27
CA GLY A 105 -2.74 0.79 -14.10
C GLY A 105 -3.63 -0.18 -13.31
N PHE A 106 -4.94 -0.21 -13.54
CA PHE A 106 -5.86 -1.08 -12.79
C PHE A 106 -5.85 -2.55 -13.24
N SER A 107 -5.31 -2.86 -14.43
CA SER A 107 -5.06 -4.25 -14.85
C SER A 107 -3.67 -4.72 -14.45
N VAL A 108 -3.44 -4.87 -13.14
CA VAL A 108 -2.13 -5.24 -12.56
C VAL A 108 -1.69 -6.64 -13.00
N ILE A 109 -0.44 -6.75 -13.47
CA ILE A 109 0.19 -8.03 -13.82
C ILE A 109 1.22 -8.49 -12.77
N ASP A 110 1.83 -7.57 -12.02
CA ASP A 110 2.75 -7.92 -10.93
C ASP A 110 2.74 -6.89 -9.78
N TYR A 111 2.12 -7.27 -8.65
CA TYR A 111 2.09 -6.48 -7.42
C TYR A 111 3.45 -6.31 -6.71
N ARG A 112 4.51 -6.97 -7.18
CA ARG A 112 5.86 -6.85 -6.61
C ARG A 112 6.75 -5.89 -7.38
N THR A 113 6.28 -5.38 -8.51
CA THR A 113 7.07 -4.57 -9.42
C THR A 113 6.38 -3.23 -9.64
N VAL A 114 7.08 -2.14 -9.35
CA VAL A 114 6.67 -0.79 -9.78
C VAL A 114 6.82 -0.72 -11.30
N ASN A 115 5.84 -0.13 -11.99
CA ASN A 115 5.90 0.07 -13.44
C ASN A 115 7.22 0.80 -13.79
N PRO A 116 8.14 0.17 -14.54
CA PRO A 116 9.44 0.76 -14.85
C PRO A 116 9.36 2.07 -15.63
N ALA A 117 8.23 2.36 -16.28
CA ALA A 117 7.98 3.65 -16.92
C ALA A 117 7.91 4.79 -15.89
N LEU A 118 7.34 4.52 -14.70
CA LEU A 118 7.13 5.48 -13.63
C LEU A 118 8.36 5.64 -12.72
N GLY A 119 9.00 4.53 -12.34
CA GLY A 119 10.14 4.54 -11.43
C GLY A 119 10.37 3.19 -10.74
N THR A 120 10.77 3.24 -9.47
CA THR A 120 11.19 2.10 -8.65
C THR A 120 10.53 2.13 -7.27
N TRP A 121 10.67 1.04 -6.51
CA TRP A 121 10.24 1.01 -5.11
C TRP A 121 10.93 2.08 -4.26
N GLN A 122 12.19 2.40 -4.55
CA GLN A 122 12.93 3.46 -3.87
C GLN A 122 12.25 4.82 -4.03
N ASP A 123 11.69 5.11 -5.22
CA ASP A 123 10.98 6.36 -5.48
C ASP A 123 9.66 6.43 -4.69
N ILE A 124 8.90 5.32 -4.63
CA ILE A 124 7.70 5.23 -3.79
C ILE A 124 8.04 5.40 -2.31
N GLN A 125 9.11 4.74 -1.84
CA GLN A 125 9.59 4.86 -0.46
C GLN A 125 10.02 6.28 -0.12
N ALA A 126 10.66 7.00 -1.06
CA ALA A 126 11.04 8.40 -0.88
C ALA A 126 9.82 9.30 -0.69
N ILE A 127 8.77 9.15 -1.50
CA ILE A 127 7.51 9.89 -1.32
C ILE A 127 6.89 9.52 0.05
N GLY A 128 6.91 8.25 0.43
CA GLY A 128 6.38 7.77 1.71
C GLY A 128 7.17 8.18 2.96
N ALA A 129 8.39 8.67 2.79
CA ALA A 129 9.16 9.26 3.89
C ALA A 129 8.71 10.69 4.21
N ASP A 130 8.23 11.43 3.20
CA ASP A 130 7.83 12.84 3.33
C ASP A 130 6.31 13.03 3.47
N PHE A 131 5.51 12.13 2.90
CA PHE A 131 4.06 12.16 2.92
C PHE A 131 3.48 10.82 3.36
N ARG A 132 2.27 10.82 3.94
CA ARG A 132 1.54 9.57 4.12
C ARG A 132 1.10 9.04 2.77
N LEU A 133 1.32 7.75 2.53
CA LEU A 133 0.92 7.10 1.28
C LEU A 133 -0.44 6.42 1.41
N MET A 134 -1.24 6.62 0.38
CA MET A 134 -2.36 5.77 0.02
C MET A 134 -2.12 5.22 -1.38
N VAL A 135 -2.48 3.95 -1.58
CA VAL A 135 -2.30 3.22 -2.84
C VAL A 135 -3.48 2.29 -3.01
N ASP A 136 -3.80 1.94 -4.26
CA ASP A 136 -4.81 0.94 -4.60
C ASP A 136 -4.33 -0.51 -4.36
#